data_AF-A0A8T5JBV6-F1
#
_entry.id   AF-A0A8T5JBV6-F1
#
_cell.length_a   1.000
_cell.length_b   1.000
_cell.length_c   1.000
_cell.angle_alpha   90.00
_cell.angle_beta   90.00
_cell.angle_gamma   90.00
#
_symmetry.space_group_name_H-M   'P 1'
#
loop_
_entity.id
_entity.type
_entity.pdbx_description
1 polymer ?
#
loop_
_entity_poly.entity_id
_entity_poly.type
_entity_poly.pdbx_seq_one_letter_code
_entity_poly.pdbx_strand_id
1 'polypeptide(L)'
;MTEEPTVNPDDLDITVVNVVASASLDQKIDLLAILKVFRNVEYRPKQFPGLVFRLKRPKTATLIFGSGKMVCTGARSEKMARRAVNKVVRELKNNGIIILGKPKIVIQNMVASANLHGSIDLETAADILENVMYEPEQFPGLIYRMAVPKTVLLLFASGKLVCTGAKSEEMVYESIVKIHGVLEDYDLLFKDE
;
A
#
# COMPACT_ATOMS: atom_id res chain seq x y z
N MET A 1 -12.22 -26.00 -12.34
CA MET A 1 -13.06 -25.04 -13.09
C MET A 1 -12.74 -23.69 -12.51
N THR A 2 -12.10 -22.81 -13.28
CA THR A 2 -11.91 -21.42 -12.89
C THR A 2 -13.24 -20.72 -13.14
N GLU A 3 -14.01 -20.49 -12.10
CA GLU A 3 -15.22 -19.66 -12.19
C GLU A 3 -14.82 -18.27 -12.69
N GLU A 4 -15.51 -17.80 -13.72
CA GLU A 4 -15.35 -16.42 -14.18
C GLU A 4 -15.76 -15.48 -13.03
N PRO A 5 -15.03 -14.36 -12.82
CA PRO A 5 -15.36 -13.44 -11.76
C PRO A 5 -16.79 -12.92 -11.93
N THR A 6 -17.60 -12.98 -10.87
CA THR A 6 -19.02 -12.58 -10.88
C THR A 6 -19.22 -11.09 -11.16
N VAL A 7 -18.15 -10.29 -11.02
CA VAL A 7 -18.17 -8.83 -11.19
C VAL A 7 -16.96 -8.36 -11.99
N ASN A 8 -17.16 -7.36 -12.84
CA ASN A 8 -16.07 -6.67 -13.52
C ASN A 8 -15.35 -5.74 -12.52
N PRO A 9 -14.02 -5.87 -12.33
CA PRO A 9 -13.25 -4.98 -11.44
C PRO A 9 -13.44 -3.48 -11.69
N ASP A 10 -13.75 -3.11 -12.94
CA ASP A 10 -13.98 -1.71 -13.33
C ASP A 10 -15.24 -1.11 -12.69
N ASP A 11 -16.17 -1.95 -12.20
CA ASP A 11 -17.42 -1.51 -11.56
C ASP A 11 -17.24 -1.27 -10.04
N LEU A 12 -16.06 -1.49 -9.47
CA LEU A 12 -15.81 -1.48 -8.01
C LEU A 12 -15.00 -0.26 -7.50
N ASP A 13 -14.85 0.79 -8.32
CA ASP A 13 -14.15 2.03 -7.97
C ASP A 13 -12.75 1.83 -7.32
N ILE A 14 -12.02 0.79 -7.75
CA ILE A 14 -10.78 0.37 -7.09
C ILE A 14 -9.68 1.42 -7.30
N THR A 15 -9.21 1.99 -6.20
CA THR A 15 -8.19 3.05 -6.20
C THR A 15 -7.04 2.71 -5.26
N VAL A 16 -5.82 2.63 -5.79
CA VAL A 16 -4.60 2.55 -4.97
C VAL A 16 -4.36 3.88 -4.28
N VAL A 17 -4.43 3.89 -2.95
CA VAL A 17 -4.28 5.10 -2.13
C VAL A 17 -2.84 5.28 -1.64
N ASN A 18 -2.09 4.19 -1.45
CA ASN A 18 -0.70 4.26 -1.01
C ASN A 18 0.11 3.03 -1.44
N VAL A 19 1.38 3.25 -1.76
CA VAL A 19 2.38 2.22 -2.07
C VAL A 19 3.63 2.47 -1.25
N VAL A 20 4.05 1.44 -0.53
CA VAL A 20 5.31 1.39 0.20
C VAL A 20 6.28 0.51 -0.56
N ALA A 21 7.43 1.09 -0.92
CA ALA A 21 8.52 0.40 -1.59
C ALA A 21 9.78 0.47 -0.75
N SER A 22 10.47 -0.65 -0.57
CA SER A 22 11.85 -0.65 -0.09
C SER A 22 12.82 -0.59 -1.26
N ALA A 23 14.00 -0.02 -1.05
CA ALA A 23 15.11 -0.20 -1.96
C ALA A 23 16.45 -0.37 -1.24
N SER A 24 17.42 -0.95 -1.94
CA SER A 24 18.81 -1.04 -1.48
C SER A 24 19.74 -0.46 -2.54
N LEU A 25 20.71 0.34 -2.09
CA LEU A 25 21.84 0.79 -2.91
C LEU A 25 23.05 -0.16 -2.85
N ASP A 26 22.98 -1.18 -1.99
CA ASP A 26 24.06 -2.15 -1.73
C ASP A 26 25.41 -1.50 -1.39
N GLN A 27 25.36 -0.33 -0.75
CA GLN A 27 26.53 0.41 -0.27
C GLN A 27 26.16 1.27 0.94
N LYS A 28 27.15 1.60 1.78
CA LYS A 28 26.95 2.60 2.84
C LYS A 28 26.76 4.00 2.24
N ILE A 29 25.98 4.82 2.94
CA ILE A 29 25.69 6.21 2.57
C ILE A 29 25.99 7.11 3.75
N ASP A 30 26.75 8.18 3.51
CA ASP A 30 26.97 9.24 4.49
C ASP A 30 25.76 10.18 4.54
N LEU A 31 24.91 10.02 5.56
CA LEU A 31 23.71 10.84 5.75
C LEU A 31 24.05 12.30 6.08
N LEU A 32 25.22 12.57 6.69
CA LEU A 32 25.66 13.93 6.99
C LEU A 32 26.11 14.66 5.71
N ALA A 33 26.73 13.93 4.77
CA ALA A 33 27.03 14.49 3.45
C ALA A 33 25.74 14.91 2.71
N ILE A 34 24.68 14.10 2.78
CA ILE A 34 23.37 14.46 2.21
C ILE A 34 22.80 15.70 2.90
N LEU A 35 22.82 15.75 4.24
CA LEU A 35 22.29 16.89 5.01
C LEU A 35 23.00 18.21 4.68
N LYS A 36 24.30 18.18 4.39
CA LYS A 36 25.08 19.37 4.00
C LYS A 36 24.67 19.92 2.62
N VAL A 37 24.24 19.04 1.73
CA VAL A 37 23.96 19.36 0.32
C VAL A 37 22.48 19.72 0.10
N PHE A 38 21.57 19.03 0.78
CA PHE A 38 20.13 19.20 0.58
C PHE A 38 19.49 20.02 1.71
N ARG A 39 18.70 21.02 1.35
CA ARG A 39 17.93 21.85 2.32
C ARG A 39 16.58 21.25 2.71
N ASN A 40 16.04 20.37 1.87
CA ASN A 40 14.71 19.76 2.01
C ASN A 40 14.77 18.33 2.58
N VAL A 41 15.74 18.07 3.46
CA VAL A 41 15.90 16.80 4.17
C VAL A 41 15.86 17.03 5.68
N GLU A 42 15.39 16.03 6.41
CA GLU A 42 15.40 16.05 7.87
C GLU A 42 16.18 14.85 8.40
N TYR A 43 17.13 15.09 9.31
CA TYR A 43 17.90 14.04 9.95
C TYR A 43 18.13 14.36 11.42
N ARG A 44 17.45 13.61 12.29
CA ARG A 44 17.55 13.72 13.75
C ARG A 44 17.86 12.33 14.34
N PRO A 45 19.12 11.85 14.29
CA PRO A 45 19.47 10.46 14.61
C PRO A 45 19.10 10.02 16.04
N LYS A 46 19.01 10.96 16.99
CA LYS A 46 18.54 10.69 18.36
C LYS A 46 17.04 10.34 18.44
N GLN A 47 16.25 10.77 17.46
CA GLN A 47 14.81 10.50 17.38
C GLN A 47 14.50 9.39 16.36
N PHE A 48 15.17 9.41 15.21
CA PHE A 48 14.97 8.44 14.14
C PHE A 48 16.28 8.22 13.36
N PRO A 49 16.72 6.96 13.13
CA PRO A 49 18.03 6.67 12.54
C PRO A 49 18.13 6.96 11.03
N GLY A 50 17.02 7.19 10.33
CA GLY A 50 17.00 7.49 8.90
C GLY A 50 16.90 8.98 8.59
N LEU A 51 17.46 9.40 7.46
CA LEU A 51 17.26 10.72 6.87
C LEU A 51 15.95 10.71 6.05
N VAL A 52 15.10 11.70 6.26
CA VAL A 52 13.83 11.87 5.54
C VAL A 52 14.05 12.77 4.33
N PHE A 53 13.93 12.21 3.13
CA PHE A 53 14.03 12.95 1.87
C PHE A 53 12.64 13.11 1.24
N ARG A 54 12.18 14.36 1.05
CA ARG A 54 10.84 14.64 0.50
C ARG A 54 10.90 15.16 -0.93
N LEU A 55 10.17 14.50 -1.83
CA LEU A 55 9.94 14.97 -3.20
C LEU A 55 8.61 15.73 -3.27
N LYS A 56 8.57 16.80 -4.07
CA LYS A 56 7.32 17.53 -4.38
C LYS A 56 6.51 16.85 -5.49
N ARG A 57 7.20 16.27 -6.49
CA ARG A 57 6.59 15.57 -7.65
C ARG A 57 7.42 14.34 -8.04
N PRO A 58 6.87 13.11 -7.88
CA PRO A 58 5.64 12.80 -7.12
C PRO A 58 5.77 13.23 -5.65
N LYS A 59 4.66 13.49 -4.96
CA LYS A 59 4.67 13.88 -3.54
C LYS A 59 4.93 12.63 -2.69
N THR A 60 6.19 12.33 -2.40
CA THR A 60 6.61 11.13 -1.67
C THR A 60 7.63 11.47 -0.60
N ALA A 61 7.73 10.60 0.41
CA ALA A 61 8.80 10.62 1.40
C ALA A 61 9.64 9.36 1.27
N THR A 62 10.96 9.53 1.20
CA THR A 62 11.93 8.45 1.15
C THR A 62 12.83 8.54 2.37
N LEU A 63 12.74 7.54 3.24
CA LEU A 63 13.64 7.34 4.36
C LEU A 63 14.92 6.70 3.83
N ILE A 64 16.08 7.26 4.16
CA ILE A 64 17.40 6.78 3.72
C ILE A 64 18.22 6.44 4.96
N PHE A 65 18.74 5.23 5.03
CA PHE A 65 19.54 4.76 6.16
C PHE A 65 21.02 4.71 5.77
N GLY A 66 21.92 4.85 6.74
CA GLY A 66 23.37 4.80 6.50
C GLY A 66 23.86 3.46 5.91
N SER A 67 23.06 2.40 6.02
CA SER A 67 23.29 1.10 5.38
C SER A 67 23.03 1.09 3.86
N GLY A 68 22.48 2.17 3.30
CA GLY A 68 22.02 2.23 1.90
C GLY A 68 20.63 1.67 1.66
N LYS A 69 19.96 1.18 2.71
CA LYS A 69 18.53 0.86 2.66
C LYS A 69 17.71 2.14 2.51
N MET A 70 16.62 2.04 1.77
CA MET A 70 15.67 3.11 1.53
C MET A 70 14.25 2.59 1.71
N VAL A 71 13.35 3.41 2.25
CA VAL A 71 11.91 3.12 2.32
C VAL A 71 11.15 4.32 1.76
N CYS A 72 10.43 4.13 0.67
CA CYS A 72 9.62 5.14 -0.01
C CYS A 72 8.14 4.90 0.29
N THR A 73 7.41 5.95 0.66
CA THR A 73 5.96 5.94 0.91
C THR A 73 5.28 7.18 0.31
N GLY A 74 3.96 7.11 0.14
CA GLY A 74 3.11 8.18 -0.39
C GLY A 74 2.90 8.14 -1.91
N ALA A 75 3.42 7.12 -2.60
CA ALA A 75 3.13 6.91 -4.01
C ALA A 75 1.74 6.27 -4.20
N ARG A 76 1.10 6.52 -5.34
CA ARG A 76 -0.25 5.98 -5.67
C ARG A 76 -0.25 4.90 -6.75
N SER A 77 0.93 4.39 -7.11
CA SER A 77 1.08 3.22 -7.99
C SER A 77 2.49 2.66 -7.87
N GLU A 78 2.67 1.41 -8.28
CA GLU A 78 3.99 0.78 -8.31
C GLU A 78 4.97 1.60 -9.17
N LYS A 79 4.52 2.00 -10.36
CA LYS A 79 5.31 2.81 -11.29
C LYS A 79 5.74 4.13 -10.66
N MET A 80 4.86 4.78 -9.90
CA MET A 80 5.17 6.03 -9.21
C MET A 80 6.20 5.81 -8.08
N ALA A 81 6.06 4.75 -7.29
CA ALA A 81 7.01 4.41 -6.23
C ALA A 81 8.42 4.14 -6.80
N ARG A 82 8.51 3.35 -7.88
CA ARG A 82 9.77 3.09 -8.59
C ARG A 82 10.38 4.37 -9.15
N ARG A 83 9.57 5.25 -9.74
CA ARG A 83 10.04 6.56 -10.25
C ARG A 83 10.54 7.46 -9.13
N ALA A 84 9.86 7.48 -7.97
CA ALA A 84 10.25 8.28 -6.81
C ALA A 84 11.62 7.86 -6.27
N VAL A 85 11.83 6.57 -6.03
CA VAL A 85 13.13 6.05 -5.58
C VAL A 85 14.24 6.39 -6.57
N ASN A 86 14.02 6.10 -7.86
CA ASN A 86 15.01 6.42 -8.89
C ASN A 86 15.30 7.92 -8.97
N LYS A 87 14.30 8.77 -8.78
CA LYS A 87 14.48 10.22 -8.74
C LYS A 87 15.34 10.63 -7.56
N VAL A 88 15.07 10.15 -6.35
CA VAL A 88 15.92 10.42 -5.17
C VAL A 88 17.37 10.02 -5.46
N VAL A 89 17.61 8.83 -6.00
CA VAL A 89 18.98 8.38 -6.33
C VAL A 89 19.65 9.29 -7.36
N ARG A 90 18.93 9.75 -8.39
CA ARG A 90 19.47 10.71 -9.37
C ARG A 90 19.80 12.06 -8.74
N GLU A 91 18.92 12.60 -7.89
CA GLU A 91 19.18 13.85 -7.17
C GLU A 91 20.45 13.74 -6.33
N LEU A 92 20.63 12.64 -5.58
CA LEU A 92 21.83 12.39 -4.80
C LEU A 92 23.09 12.37 -5.68
N LYS A 93 23.07 11.61 -6.79
CA LYS A 93 24.20 11.55 -7.74
C LYS A 93 24.55 12.90 -8.34
N ASN A 94 23.54 13.65 -8.79
CA ASN A 94 23.72 14.95 -9.45
C ASN A 94 24.30 16.02 -8.50
N ASN A 95 24.15 15.84 -7.19
CA ASN A 95 24.70 16.75 -6.19
C ASN A 95 25.93 16.16 -5.48
N GLY A 96 26.67 15.27 -6.15
CA GLY A 96 28.00 14.84 -5.72
C GLY A 96 28.03 13.67 -4.72
N ILE A 97 26.89 13.05 -4.40
CA ILE A 97 26.87 11.84 -3.57
C ILE A 97 27.20 10.62 -4.44
N ILE A 98 28.29 9.93 -4.09
CA ILE A 98 28.79 8.77 -4.85
C ILE A 98 27.86 7.57 -4.63
N ILE A 99 27.12 7.20 -5.68
CA ILE A 99 26.30 5.99 -5.72
C ILE A 99 26.72 5.15 -6.92
N LEU A 100 27.30 3.98 -6.66
CA LEU A 100 27.91 3.11 -7.66
C LEU A 100 26.86 2.38 -8.51
N GLY A 101 25.79 1.92 -7.86
CA GLY A 101 24.78 1.06 -8.47
C GLY A 101 23.47 1.75 -8.88
N LYS A 102 22.52 0.91 -9.29
CA LYS A 102 21.09 1.23 -9.36
C LYS A 102 20.38 0.67 -8.12
N PRO A 103 19.35 1.34 -7.61
CA PRO A 103 18.59 0.83 -6.47
C PRO A 103 17.85 -0.46 -6.86
N LYS A 104 17.97 -1.51 -6.04
CA LYS A 104 17.10 -2.70 -6.11
C LYS A 104 15.79 -2.40 -5.41
N ILE A 105 14.69 -2.28 -6.14
CA ILE A 105 13.40 -1.81 -5.61
C ILE A 105 12.40 -2.97 -5.51
N VAL A 106 11.81 -3.12 -4.32
CA VAL A 106 10.79 -4.14 -4.00
C VAL A 106 9.57 -3.46 -3.39
N ILE A 107 8.38 -3.76 -3.89
CA ILE A 107 7.12 -3.32 -3.29
C ILE A 107 6.87 -4.14 -2.03
N GLN A 108 6.66 -3.46 -0.91
CA GLN A 108 6.48 -4.06 0.40
C GLN A 108 5.01 -4.13 0.79
N ASN A 109 4.26 -3.07 0.47
CA ASN A 109 2.83 -2.99 0.75
C ASN A 109 2.13 -2.05 -0.24
N MET A 110 0.90 -2.39 -0.56
CA MET A 110 -0.06 -1.56 -1.28
C MET A 110 -1.34 -1.47 -0.45
N VAL A 111 -1.89 -0.27 -0.40
CA VAL A 111 -3.19 0.00 0.22
C VAL A 111 -4.09 0.54 -0.87
N ALA A 112 -5.27 -0.05 -0.99
CA ALA A 112 -6.30 0.37 -1.92
C ALA A 112 -7.62 0.55 -1.20
N SER A 113 -8.46 1.44 -1.73
CA SER A 113 -9.87 1.56 -1.37
C SER A 113 -10.72 1.12 -2.55
N ALA A 114 -11.91 0.62 -2.27
CA ALA A 114 -12.91 0.28 -3.28
C ALA A 114 -14.32 0.58 -2.75
N ASN A 115 -15.29 0.58 -3.65
CA ASN A 115 -16.70 0.65 -3.32
C ASN A 115 -17.41 -0.54 -3.98
N LEU A 116 -18.14 -1.32 -3.20
CA LEU A 116 -18.91 -2.45 -3.71
C LEU A 116 -20.30 -2.05 -4.21
N HIS A 117 -20.68 -0.77 -4.10
CA HIS A 117 -21.96 -0.22 -4.57
C HIS A 117 -23.20 -0.94 -4.01
N GLY A 118 -23.16 -1.20 -2.72
CA GLY A 118 -24.27 -1.77 -1.95
C GLY A 118 -23.95 -1.78 -0.47
N SER A 119 -24.95 -2.10 0.37
CA SER A 119 -24.76 -2.26 1.81
C SER A 119 -24.36 -3.69 2.17
N ILE A 120 -23.51 -3.84 3.19
CA ILE A 120 -23.02 -5.14 3.67
C ILE A 120 -23.63 -5.43 5.05
N ASP A 121 -24.23 -6.61 5.22
CA ASP A 121 -24.61 -7.12 6.55
C ASP A 121 -23.38 -7.63 7.31
N LEU A 122 -22.76 -6.73 8.08
CA LEU A 122 -21.56 -7.06 8.86
C LEU A 122 -21.82 -8.03 10.01
N GLU A 123 -23.03 -8.04 10.58
CA GLU A 123 -23.38 -8.93 11.70
C GLU A 123 -23.45 -10.37 11.18
N THR A 124 -24.26 -10.59 10.14
CA THR A 124 -24.38 -11.92 9.52
C THR A 124 -23.03 -12.38 8.94
N ALA A 125 -22.26 -11.47 8.33
CA ALA A 125 -20.92 -11.78 7.83
C ALA A 125 -19.97 -12.23 8.94
N ALA A 126 -20.05 -11.65 10.15
CA ALA A 126 -19.22 -12.03 11.28
C ALA A 126 -19.55 -13.43 11.80
N ASP A 127 -20.82 -13.83 11.72
CA ASP A 127 -21.30 -15.13 12.17
C ASP A 127 -20.94 -16.28 11.21
N ILE A 128 -20.98 -16.02 9.90
CA ILE A 128 -20.85 -17.09 8.89
C ILE A 128 -19.48 -17.17 8.22
N LEU A 129 -18.74 -16.05 8.13
CA LEU A 129 -17.44 -16.04 7.46
C LEU A 129 -16.33 -16.44 8.42
N GLU A 130 -15.39 -17.25 7.94
CA GLU A 130 -14.17 -17.57 8.70
C GLU A 130 -13.12 -16.44 8.59
N ASN A 131 -12.21 -16.38 9.57
CA ASN A 131 -11.09 -15.45 9.60
C ASN A 131 -11.49 -13.97 9.63
N VAL A 132 -12.63 -13.70 10.26
CA VAL A 132 -13.17 -12.36 10.47
C VAL A 132 -12.98 -11.91 11.92
N MET A 133 -12.92 -10.59 12.11
CA MET A 133 -13.06 -9.96 13.41
C MET A 133 -13.98 -8.76 13.25
N TYR A 134 -15.05 -8.70 14.03
CA TYR A 134 -15.98 -7.57 14.03
C TYR A 134 -16.38 -7.27 15.47
N GLU A 135 -15.98 -6.09 15.92
CA GLU A 135 -16.17 -5.60 17.29
C GLU A 135 -16.56 -4.12 17.17
N PRO A 136 -17.83 -3.80 16.84
CA PRO A 136 -18.24 -2.45 16.43
C PRO A 136 -17.95 -1.37 17.47
N GLU A 137 -17.91 -1.73 18.75
CA GLU A 137 -17.52 -0.81 19.84
C GLU A 137 -16.04 -0.40 19.79
N GLN A 138 -15.16 -1.27 19.26
CA GLN A 138 -13.72 -1.02 19.14
C GLN A 138 -13.35 -0.48 17.76
N PHE A 139 -14.00 -0.98 16.71
CA PHE A 139 -13.74 -0.59 15.33
C PHE A 139 -14.99 -0.79 14.45
N PRO A 140 -15.44 0.22 13.69
CA PRO A 140 -16.72 0.19 12.98
C PRO A 140 -16.79 -0.69 11.72
N GLY A 141 -15.69 -1.38 11.36
CA GLY A 141 -15.64 -2.24 10.17
C GLY A 141 -15.29 -3.68 10.53
N LEU A 142 -15.69 -4.62 9.67
CA LEU A 142 -15.29 -6.01 9.78
C LEU A 142 -13.90 -6.19 9.18
N ILE A 143 -13.01 -6.84 9.92
CA ILE A 143 -11.65 -7.19 9.47
C ILE A 143 -11.68 -8.61 8.92
N TYR A 144 -11.59 -8.77 7.61
CA TYR A 144 -11.49 -10.07 6.95
C TYR A 144 -10.04 -10.37 6.57
N ARG A 145 -9.50 -11.50 7.05
CA ARG A 145 -8.12 -11.93 6.73
C ARG A 145 -8.13 -12.98 5.63
N MET A 146 -7.84 -12.52 4.41
CA MET A 146 -7.77 -13.40 3.25
C MET A 146 -6.45 -14.20 3.24
N ALA A 147 -6.54 -15.52 3.08
CA ALA A 147 -5.37 -16.38 3.00
C ALA A 147 -4.68 -16.29 1.62
N VAL A 148 -5.48 -16.28 0.54
CA VAL A 148 -5.01 -16.28 -0.85
C VAL A 148 -5.88 -15.35 -1.71
N PRO A 149 -5.33 -14.24 -2.26
CA PRO A 149 -4.03 -13.66 -1.91
C PRO A 149 -3.93 -13.31 -0.42
N LYS A 150 -2.70 -13.29 0.13
CA LYS A 150 -2.50 -12.96 1.55
C LYS A 150 -2.68 -11.45 1.78
N THR A 151 -3.91 -11.04 2.08
CA THR A 151 -4.32 -9.64 2.29
C THR A 151 -5.24 -9.52 3.50
N VAL A 152 -5.44 -8.27 3.95
CA VAL A 152 -6.42 -7.93 4.99
C VAL A 152 -7.37 -6.91 4.38
N LEU A 153 -8.67 -7.19 4.51
CA LEU A 153 -9.75 -6.37 4.02
C LEU A 153 -10.49 -5.78 5.21
N LEU A 154 -10.75 -4.48 5.15
CA LEU A 154 -11.61 -3.78 6.10
C LEU A 154 -12.91 -3.48 5.37
N LEU A 155 -13.99 -4.15 5.76
CA LEU A 155 -15.32 -4.01 5.17
C LEU A 155 -16.16 -3.08 6.04
N PHE A 156 -16.88 -2.15 5.42
CA PHE A 156 -17.79 -1.24 6.11
C PHE A 156 -19.22 -1.49 5.63
N ALA A 157 -20.21 -1.35 6.52
CA ALA A 157 -21.63 -1.57 6.20
C ALA A 157 -22.11 -0.76 4.98
N SER A 158 -21.46 0.36 4.68
CA SER A 158 -21.71 1.20 3.50
C SER A 158 -21.24 0.64 2.15
N GLY A 159 -20.67 -0.56 2.09
CA GLY A 159 -20.06 -1.11 0.86
C GLY A 159 -18.65 -0.63 0.57
N LYS A 160 -18.17 0.39 1.29
CA LYS A 160 -16.76 0.80 1.23
C LYS A 160 -15.86 -0.30 1.75
N LEU A 161 -14.70 -0.41 1.11
CA LEU A 161 -13.70 -1.42 1.42
C LEU A 161 -12.30 -0.80 1.42
N VAL A 162 -11.44 -1.27 2.33
CA VAL A 162 -9.99 -1.02 2.29
C VAL A 162 -9.24 -2.34 2.20
N CYS A 163 -8.39 -2.50 1.19
CA CYS A 163 -7.49 -3.63 1.02
C CYS A 163 -6.05 -3.24 1.37
N THR A 164 -5.39 -4.01 2.23
CA THR A 164 -3.97 -3.82 2.61
C THR A 164 -3.23 -5.16 2.68
N GLY A 165 -1.90 -5.12 2.64
CA GLY A 165 -1.02 -6.30 2.66
C GLY A 165 -0.60 -6.80 1.28
N ALA A 166 -1.20 -6.26 0.21
CA ALA A 166 -0.86 -6.59 -1.16
C ALA A 166 0.53 -6.05 -1.55
N LYS A 167 1.17 -6.69 -2.52
CA LYS A 167 2.51 -6.35 -3.07
C LYS A 167 2.48 -6.08 -4.57
N SER A 168 1.32 -6.21 -5.21
CA SER A 168 1.07 -5.90 -6.61
C SER A 168 -0.36 -5.38 -6.76
N GLU A 169 -0.62 -4.63 -7.83
CA GLU A 169 -1.96 -4.17 -8.18
C GLU A 169 -2.88 -5.36 -8.49
N GLU A 170 -2.37 -6.39 -9.16
CA GLU A 170 -3.08 -7.64 -9.42
C GLU A 170 -3.63 -8.32 -8.16
N MET A 171 -2.83 -8.44 -7.09
CA MET A 171 -3.33 -9.02 -5.84
C MET A 171 -4.39 -8.14 -5.15
N VAL A 172 -4.34 -6.82 -5.35
CA VAL A 172 -5.42 -5.93 -4.87
C VAL A 172 -6.71 -6.26 -5.60
N TYR A 173 -6.67 -6.32 -6.94
CA TYR A 173 -7.85 -6.63 -7.75
C TYR A 173 -8.42 -8.01 -7.41
N GLU A 174 -7.57 -9.04 -7.38
CA GLU A 174 -7.97 -10.41 -7.06
C GLU A 174 -8.61 -10.49 -5.66
N SER A 175 -8.03 -9.85 -4.65
CA SER A 175 -8.62 -9.84 -3.29
C SER A 175 -9.97 -9.15 -3.23
N ILE A 176 -10.17 -8.04 -3.95
CA ILE A 176 -11.42 -7.28 -3.93
C ILE A 176 -12.52 -8.04 -4.69
N VAL A 177 -12.20 -8.60 -5.85
CA VAL A 177 -13.14 -9.42 -6.63
C VAL A 177 -13.55 -10.66 -5.84
N LYS A 178 -12.59 -11.32 -5.19
CA LYS A 178 -12.86 -12.54 -4.41
C LYS A 178 -13.76 -12.28 -3.21
N ILE A 179 -13.56 -11.20 -2.46
CA ILE A 179 -14.45 -10.88 -1.35
C ILE A 179 -15.83 -10.43 -1.84
N HIS A 180 -15.92 -9.73 -2.98
CA HIS A 180 -17.21 -9.40 -3.58
C HIS A 180 -18.01 -10.67 -3.90
N GLY A 181 -17.39 -11.65 -4.57
CA GLY A 181 -18.03 -12.94 -4.86
C GLY A 181 -18.47 -13.67 -3.58
N VAL A 182 -17.63 -13.71 -2.54
CA VAL A 182 -18.01 -14.28 -1.24
C VAL A 182 -19.22 -13.56 -0.65
N LEU A 183 -19.29 -12.22 -0.71
CA LEU A 183 -20.43 -11.49 -0.18
C LEU A 183 -21.71 -11.73 -1.00
N GLU A 184 -21.61 -11.92 -2.32
CA GLU A 184 -22.75 -12.29 -3.17
C GLU A 184 -23.22 -13.73 -2.90
N ASP A 185 -22.29 -14.70 -2.81
CA ASP A 185 -22.61 -16.12 -2.61
C ASP A 185 -23.34 -16.41 -1.29
N TYR A 186 -23.10 -15.58 -0.27
CA TYR A 186 -23.74 -15.67 1.03
C TYR A 186 -24.89 -14.66 1.22
N ASP A 187 -25.33 -13.98 0.16
CA ASP A 187 -26.40 -12.97 0.19
C ASP A 187 -26.15 -11.84 1.22
N LEU A 188 -24.88 -11.46 1.42
CA LEU A 188 -24.44 -10.44 2.38
C LEU A 188 -24.34 -9.02 1.79
N LEU A 189 -24.42 -8.88 0.46
CA LEU A 189 -24.31 -7.61 -0.25
C LEU A 189 -25.66 -7.23 -0.89
N PHE A 190 -26.26 -6.14 -0.41
CA PHE A 190 -27.52 -5.60 -0.94
C PHE A 190 -27.25 -4.37 -1.80
N LYS A 191 -27.48 -4.48 -3.11
CA LYS A 191 -27.22 -3.39 -4.07
C LYS A 191 -28.17 -2.21 -3.79
N ASP A 192 -27.63 -1.00 -3.92
CA ASP A 192 -28.44 0.22 -3.84
C ASP A 192 -29.41 0.27 -5.05
N GLU A 193 -30.71 0.48 -4.82
CA GLU A 193 -31.73 0.66 -5.88
C GLU A 193 -31.53 1.95 -6.69
#